data_AF-A0A6A6MVA9-F1
#
_entry.id   AF-A0A6A6MVA9-F1
#
_cell.length_a   1.000
_cell.length_b   1.000
_cell.length_c   1.000
_cell.angle_alpha   90.00
_cell.angle_beta   90.00
_cell.angle_gamma   90.00
#
_symmetry.space_group_name_H-M   'P 1'
#
loop_
_entity.id
_entity.type
_entity.pdbx_description
1 polymer ?
#
loop_
_entity_poly.entity_id
_entity_poly.type
_entity_poly.pdbx_seq_one_letter_code
_entity_poly.pdbx_strand_id
1 'polypeptide(L)'
;MNSSQIITMGNSAQFGNNSALQATFRLIFADQSSSKVSSIKDAIGKSVMLEPFDYPGMLVVAHADRTLVVGRQGYSAFHLVPGLDARKGTVSLESETLKGCFVYGGATNNSSMALKCNLDTSNSTVAKAASFVMHEGMNLRTISTEFPSLTGLRFFSTARRHPARSKTVDIGARARQLQTRRLWTYALTFSCIAGFIVIVLNNFQDQLVFYVIPTDAMEKYKANPQKNKFRLGGLVLEGSVVQPASSPEMEFVITDLITDILVRYQGSLPDLFREGHSVVVEGFVKPFTEEIKKEVGARSVSGKARSGECYFSATEVLAKHDEKYMPKEVAAAIERNKQLIEAGEGS
;
A
#
# COMPACT_ATOMS: atom_id res chain seq x y z
N MET A 1 2.19 -6.31 -15.21
CA MET A 1 0.87 -5.82 -14.78
C MET A 1 -0.03 -5.78 -16.00
N ASN A 2 -1.09 -6.59 -16.03
CA ASN A 2 -2.01 -6.62 -17.17
C ASN A 2 -2.84 -5.33 -17.16
N SER A 3 -2.84 -4.57 -18.26
CA SER A 3 -3.46 -3.25 -18.37
C SER A 3 -4.98 -3.23 -18.18
N SER A 4 -5.60 -4.41 -18.00
CA SER A 4 -7.05 -4.60 -17.96
C SER A 4 -7.63 -4.97 -16.59
N GLN A 5 -6.83 -5.10 -15.52
CA GLN A 5 -7.30 -5.56 -14.18
C GLN A 5 -8.17 -6.85 -14.22
N ILE A 6 -8.02 -7.67 -15.26
CA ILE A 6 -8.83 -8.87 -15.47
C ILE A 6 -8.03 -10.11 -15.08
N ILE A 7 -8.64 -10.97 -14.26
CA ILE A 7 -8.09 -12.28 -13.84
C ILE A 7 -9.00 -13.38 -14.40
N THR A 8 -8.41 -14.38 -15.06
CA THR A 8 -9.14 -15.52 -15.63
C THR A 8 -9.19 -16.68 -14.63
N MET A 9 -10.34 -17.36 -14.52
CA MET A 9 -10.52 -18.48 -13.58
C MET A 9 -9.96 -19.81 -14.11
N GLY A 10 -9.18 -20.49 -13.26
CA GLY A 10 -8.56 -21.79 -13.51
C GLY A 10 -9.32 -22.99 -12.90
N ASN A 11 -8.86 -24.22 -13.15
CA ASN A 11 -9.48 -25.44 -12.61
C ASN A 11 -8.98 -25.79 -11.18
N SER A 12 -9.80 -26.56 -10.46
CA SER A 12 -9.75 -26.98 -9.04
C SER A 12 -8.41 -26.87 -8.29
N ALA A 13 -8.45 -26.20 -7.14
CA ALA A 13 -7.41 -26.27 -6.12
C ALA A 13 -7.55 -27.54 -5.25
N GLN A 14 -6.44 -28.21 -4.96
CA GLN A 14 -6.44 -29.36 -4.04
C GLN A 14 -6.66 -28.90 -2.59
N PHE A 15 -7.53 -29.60 -1.86
CA PHE A 15 -7.77 -29.36 -0.43
C PHE A 15 -6.46 -29.51 0.37
N GLY A 16 -6.15 -28.52 1.22
CA GLY A 16 -4.97 -28.54 2.09
C GLY A 16 -3.79 -27.66 1.66
N ASN A 17 -3.83 -27.09 0.44
CA ASN A 17 -2.85 -26.10 -0.03
C ASN A 17 -3.46 -24.69 -0.09
N ASN A 18 -2.61 -23.65 -0.03
CA ASN A 18 -3.03 -22.23 -0.08
C ASN A 18 -3.83 -21.86 -1.34
N SER A 19 -3.81 -22.70 -2.38
CA SER A 19 -4.63 -22.56 -3.59
C SER A 19 -6.14 -22.69 -3.32
N ALA A 20 -6.57 -23.35 -2.23
CA ALA A 20 -7.98 -23.48 -1.89
C ALA A 20 -8.61 -22.16 -1.41
N LEU A 21 -7.81 -21.25 -0.82
CA LEU A 21 -8.26 -19.90 -0.47
C LEU A 21 -8.63 -19.10 -1.72
N GLN A 22 -7.80 -19.21 -2.76
CA GLN A 22 -7.99 -18.56 -4.06
C GLN A 22 -9.19 -19.09 -4.85
N ALA A 23 -9.75 -20.24 -4.47
CA ALA A 23 -10.91 -20.86 -5.12
C ALA A 23 -12.21 -20.73 -4.29
N THR A 24 -12.21 -19.89 -3.23
CA THR A 24 -13.38 -19.67 -2.38
C THR A 24 -14.16 -18.43 -2.84
N PHE A 25 -15.47 -18.58 -3.03
CA PHE A 25 -16.35 -17.48 -3.43
C PHE A 25 -17.43 -17.22 -2.38
N ARG A 26 -17.68 -15.94 -2.11
CA ARG A 26 -18.86 -15.49 -1.38
C ARG A 26 -20.03 -15.35 -2.35
N LEU A 27 -21.14 -15.97 -2.00
CA LEU A 27 -22.41 -15.83 -2.71
C LEU A 27 -23.10 -14.54 -2.24
N ILE A 28 -23.32 -13.62 -3.18
CA ILE A 28 -24.09 -12.39 -2.96
C ILE A 28 -25.44 -12.59 -3.63
N PHE A 29 -26.53 -12.57 -2.87
CA PHE A 29 -27.87 -12.70 -3.44
C PHE A 29 -28.28 -11.38 -4.09
N ALA A 30 -28.77 -11.45 -5.33
CA ALA A 30 -29.21 -10.27 -6.08
C ALA A 30 -30.53 -9.68 -5.53
N ASP A 31 -31.33 -10.51 -4.84
CA ASP A 31 -32.53 -10.09 -4.14
C ASP A 31 -32.20 -9.58 -2.72
N GLN A 32 -32.56 -8.34 -2.42
CA GLN A 32 -32.36 -7.67 -1.12
C GLN A 32 -33.22 -8.25 0.02
N SER A 33 -34.10 -9.21 -0.26
CA SER A 33 -34.81 -9.99 0.76
C SER A 33 -33.86 -11.01 1.42
N SER A 34 -33.08 -10.52 2.37
CA SER A 34 -32.14 -11.31 3.18
C SER A 34 -32.86 -12.24 4.16
N SER A 35 -33.57 -13.25 3.68
CA SER A 35 -33.87 -14.40 4.53
C SER A 35 -32.54 -15.13 4.74
N LYS A 36 -32.00 -15.06 5.96
CA LYS A 36 -30.81 -15.76 6.45
C LYS A 36 -30.74 -17.17 5.86
N VAL A 37 -29.92 -17.37 4.81
CA VAL A 37 -29.74 -18.67 4.17
C VAL A 37 -28.93 -19.52 5.14
N SER A 38 -29.63 -20.36 5.91
CA SER A 38 -29.02 -21.25 6.89
C SER A 38 -28.51 -22.54 6.25
N SER A 39 -29.04 -22.92 5.07
CA SER A 39 -28.60 -24.12 4.36
C SER A 39 -28.41 -23.90 2.86
N ILE A 40 -27.52 -24.70 2.27
CA ILE A 40 -27.24 -24.78 0.83
C ILE A 40 -28.52 -24.94 -0.01
N LYS A 41 -29.54 -25.61 0.52
CA LYS A 41 -30.79 -25.89 -0.20
C LYS A 41 -31.63 -24.63 -0.42
N ASP A 42 -31.50 -23.64 0.45
CA ASP A 42 -32.29 -22.40 0.38
C ASP A 42 -31.70 -21.39 -0.62
N ALA A 43 -30.51 -21.68 -1.16
CA ALA A 43 -29.88 -20.92 -2.24
C ALA A 43 -30.27 -21.43 -3.64
N ILE A 44 -30.79 -22.66 -3.76
CA ILE A 44 -31.24 -23.21 -5.04
C ILE A 44 -32.52 -22.48 -5.48
N GLY A 45 -32.56 -22.04 -6.73
CA GLY A 45 -33.65 -21.24 -7.30
C GLY A 45 -33.52 -19.73 -7.11
N LYS A 46 -32.38 -19.25 -6.59
CA LYS A 46 -32.11 -17.81 -6.41
C LYS A 46 -31.05 -17.31 -7.39
N SER A 47 -31.10 -16.03 -7.73
CA SER A 47 -30.03 -15.33 -8.46
C SER A 47 -28.93 -14.89 -7.51
N VAL A 48 -27.70 -15.26 -7.83
CA VAL A 48 -26.50 -14.93 -7.06
C VAL A 48 -25.42 -14.32 -7.93
N MET A 49 -24.54 -13.58 -7.29
CA MET A 49 -23.30 -13.06 -7.82
C MET A 49 -22.15 -13.65 -7.03
N LEU A 50 -21.02 -13.90 -7.70
CA LEU A 50 -19.87 -14.55 -7.10
C LEU A 50 -18.77 -13.52 -6.84
N GLU A 51 -18.41 -13.34 -5.57
CA GLU A 51 -17.30 -12.50 -5.13
C GLU A 51 -16.14 -13.41 -4.66
N PRO A 52 -14.95 -13.38 -5.28
CA PRO A 52 -13.80 -14.14 -4.80
C PRO A 52 -13.33 -13.64 -3.44
N PHE A 53 -12.99 -14.56 -2.53
CA PHE A 53 -12.57 -14.21 -1.16
C PHE A 53 -11.30 -13.34 -1.11
N ASP A 54 -10.31 -13.65 -1.96
CA ASP A 54 -9.03 -12.93 -2.02
C ASP A 54 -9.14 -11.53 -2.66
N TYR A 55 -10.29 -11.22 -3.25
CA TYR A 55 -10.53 -9.98 -3.99
C TYR A 55 -11.88 -9.34 -3.62
N PRO A 56 -12.03 -8.87 -2.37
CA PRO A 56 -13.28 -8.25 -1.92
C PRO A 56 -13.61 -7.01 -2.76
N GLY A 57 -14.88 -6.85 -3.12
CA GLY A 57 -15.39 -5.78 -3.97
C GLY A 57 -15.20 -6.03 -5.48
N MET A 58 -14.70 -7.20 -5.88
CA MET A 58 -14.67 -7.61 -7.29
C MET A 58 -15.61 -8.79 -7.52
N LEU A 59 -16.21 -8.85 -8.72
CA LEU A 59 -17.24 -9.83 -9.06
C LEU A 59 -16.79 -10.66 -10.25
N VAL A 60 -17.30 -11.89 -10.32
CA VAL A 60 -17.21 -12.71 -11.53
C VAL A 60 -18.17 -12.15 -12.58
N VAL A 61 -17.61 -11.83 -13.74
CA VAL A 61 -18.30 -11.27 -14.89
C VAL A 61 -18.04 -12.16 -16.10
N ALA A 62 -19.09 -12.41 -16.88
CA ALA A 62 -18.96 -13.05 -18.17
C ALA A 62 -18.47 -12.03 -19.22
N HIS A 63 -17.33 -12.32 -19.83
CA HIS A 63 -16.78 -11.51 -20.93
C HIS A 63 -17.45 -11.89 -22.27
N ALA A 64 -17.25 -11.07 -23.31
CA ALA A 64 -17.91 -11.24 -24.61
C ALA A 64 -17.57 -12.58 -25.31
N ASP A 65 -16.39 -13.12 -25.05
CA ASP A 65 -15.91 -14.42 -25.52
C ASP A 65 -16.43 -15.60 -24.68
N ARG A 66 -17.39 -15.35 -23.79
CA ARG A 66 -17.98 -16.31 -22.84
C ARG A 66 -16.99 -16.82 -21.78
N THR A 67 -15.78 -16.26 -21.69
CA THR A 67 -14.88 -16.57 -20.59
C THR A 67 -15.37 -15.88 -19.32
N LEU A 68 -15.11 -16.50 -18.17
CA LEU A 68 -15.42 -15.90 -16.88
C LEU A 68 -14.18 -15.21 -16.33
N VAL A 69 -14.33 -13.93 -16.02
CA VAL A 69 -13.27 -13.06 -15.53
C VAL A 69 -13.68 -12.38 -14.23
N VAL A 70 -12.72 -12.02 -13.41
CA VAL A 70 -12.96 -11.20 -12.21
C VAL A 70 -12.69 -9.74 -12.54
N GLY A 71 -13.63 -8.84 -12.23
CA GLY A 71 -13.52 -7.41 -12.52
C GLY A 71 -14.38 -6.53 -11.60
N ARG A 72 -14.13 -5.21 -11.67
CA ARG A 72 -14.87 -4.18 -10.92
C ARG A 72 -16.06 -3.58 -11.68
N GLN A 73 -16.08 -3.71 -13.00
CA GLN A 73 -17.10 -3.13 -13.87
C GLN A 73 -17.84 -4.24 -14.61
N GLY A 74 -19.17 -4.15 -14.62
CA GLY A 74 -20.06 -5.22 -15.05
C GLY A 74 -20.37 -6.19 -13.90
N TYR A 75 -21.59 -6.70 -13.87
CA TYR A 75 -21.97 -7.80 -12.98
C TYR A 75 -22.67 -8.87 -13.81
N SER A 76 -22.43 -10.13 -13.45
CA SER A 76 -23.16 -11.26 -14.01
C SER A 76 -23.87 -11.96 -12.87
N ALA A 77 -25.20 -11.97 -12.94
CA ALA A 77 -26.04 -12.74 -12.05
C ALA A 77 -26.22 -14.15 -12.62
N PHE A 78 -26.19 -15.13 -11.73
CA PHE A 78 -26.36 -16.54 -12.05
C PHE A 78 -27.52 -17.11 -11.26
N HIS A 79 -28.45 -17.75 -11.95
CA HIS A 79 -29.54 -18.49 -11.33
C HIS A 79 -29.02 -19.86 -10.90
N LEU A 80 -29.14 -20.18 -9.60
CA LEU A 80 -28.78 -21.49 -9.08
C LEU A 80 -29.85 -22.50 -9.42
N VAL A 81 -29.48 -23.56 -10.13
CA VAL A 81 -30.36 -24.70 -10.41
C VAL A 81 -29.78 -25.98 -9.81
N PRO A 82 -30.59 -27.03 -9.59
CA PRO A 82 -30.09 -28.35 -9.26
C PRO A 82 -29.07 -28.82 -10.32
N GLY A 83 -28.02 -29.53 -9.87
CA GLY A 83 -26.95 -29.98 -10.76
C GLY A 83 -27.47 -30.80 -11.95
N LEU A 84 -26.97 -30.47 -13.14
CA LEU A 84 -27.33 -31.14 -14.39
C LEU A 84 -26.88 -32.62 -14.46
N ASP A 85 -26.01 -33.05 -13.54
CA ASP A 85 -25.52 -34.42 -13.41
C ASP A 85 -26.45 -35.37 -12.63
N ALA A 86 -27.64 -34.91 -12.25
CA ALA A 86 -28.65 -35.67 -11.50
C ALA A 86 -28.17 -36.21 -10.13
N ARG A 87 -27.03 -35.72 -9.61
CA ARG A 87 -26.56 -36.07 -8.27
C ARG A 87 -27.22 -35.17 -7.23
N LYS A 88 -27.55 -35.74 -6.07
CA LYS A 88 -28.07 -34.94 -4.96
C LYS A 88 -26.94 -34.10 -4.36
N GLY A 89 -27.18 -32.82 -4.16
CA GLY A 89 -26.23 -31.89 -3.53
C GLY A 89 -25.25 -31.21 -4.49
N THR A 90 -25.41 -31.41 -5.80
CA THR A 90 -24.73 -30.60 -6.83
C THR A 90 -25.63 -29.45 -7.28
N VAL A 91 -25.00 -28.38 -7.72
CA VAL A 91 -25.64 -27.17 -8.25
C VAL A 91 -25.02 -26.79 -9.59
N SER A 92 -25.83 -26.23 -10.47
CA SER A 92 -25.38 -25.63 -11.72
C SER A 92 -25.73 -24.15 -11.72
N LEU A 93 -24.88 -23.35 -12.34
CA LEU A 93 -25.01 -21.89 -12.39
C LEU A 93 -25.46 -21.51 -13.81
N GLU A 94 -26.72 -21.11 -13.96
CA GLU A 94 -27.26 -20.62 -15.22
C GLU A 94 -27.08 -19.11 -15.32
N SER A 95 -26.65 -18.58 -16.46
CA SER A 95 -26.54 -17.13 -16.65
C SER A 95 -27.91 -16.47 -16.74
N GLU A 96 -28.13 -15.39 -15.99
CA GLU A 96 -29.39 -14.62 -16.06
C GLU A 96 -29.49 -13.81 -17.36
N THR A 97 -28.36 -13.36 -17.89
CA THR A 97 -28.30 -12.60 -19.15
C THR A 97 -28.44 -13.50 -20.39
N LEU A 98 -27.94 -14.74 -20.32
CA LEU A 98 -27.97 -15.71 -21.41
C LEU A 98 -28.68 -16.99 -20.96
N LYS A 99 -30.00 -17.05 -21.18
CA LYS A 99 -30.82 -18.22 -20.83
C LYS A 99 -30.33 -19.49 -21.53
N GLY A 100 -30.27 -20.60 -20.80
CA GLY A 100 -29.78 -21.89 -21.29
C GLY A 100 -28.25 -21.98 -21.41
N CYS A 101 -27.51 -21.03 -20.85
CA CYS A 101 -26.05 -21.06 -20.77
C CYS A 101 -25.59 -21.27 -19.33
N PHE A 102 -24.75 -22.28 -19.12
CA PHE A 102 -24.28 -22.68 -17.79
C PHE A 102 -22.79 -22.44 -17.64
N VAL A 103 -22.36 -22.17 -16.40
CA VAL A 103 -20.95 -22.19 -16.04
C VAL A 103 -20.40 -23.59 -16.24
N TYR A 104 -19.31 -23.68 -16.97
CA TYR A 104 -18.70 -24.93 -17.43
C TYR A 104 -17.22 -24.94 -17.10
N GLY A 105 -16.78 -25.97 -16.37
CA GLY A 105 -15.39 -26.16 -15.99
C GLY A 105 -14.77 -27.37 -16.68
N GLY A 106 -13.82 -27.12 -17.60
CA GLY A 106 -12.83 -28.10 -18.08
C GLY A 106 -13.36 -29.33 -18.83
N ALA A 107 -13.26 -29.31 -20.18
CA ALA A 107 -13.22 -30.53 -21.01
C ALA A 107 -12.22 -30.49 -22.17
N THR A 108 -11.36 -29.47 -22.23
CA THR A 108 -10.26 -29.37 -23.19
C THR A 108 -9.02 -28.85 -22.47
N ASN A 109 -7.82 -29.15 -23.00
CA ASN A 109 -6.49 -29.00 -22.37
C ASN A 109 -6.15 -27.65 -21.70
N ASN A 110 -6.99 -26.62 -21.83
CA ASN A 110 -6.89 -25.36 -21.09
C ASN A 110 -7.87 -25.39 -19.92
N SER A 111 -7.32 -25.41 -18.71
CA SER A 111 -8.01 -25.43 -17.41
C SER A 111 -8.82 -24.15 -17.10
N SER A 112 -9.57 -23.58 -18.04
CA SER A 112 -10.32 -22.32 -17.88
C SER A 112 -11.82 -22.53 -17.67
N MET A 113 -12.46 -21.69 -16.87
CA MET A 113 -13.93 -21.64 -16.71
C MET A 113 -14.58 -20.71 -17.75
N ALA A 114 -15.70 -21.15 -18.34
CA ALA A 114 -16.44 -20.39 -19.34
C ALA A 114 -17.96 -20.67 -19.29
N LEU A 115 -18.76 -19.86 -19.98
CA LEU A 115 -20.18 -20.12 -20.21
C LEU A 115 -20.37 -20.96 -21.47
N LYS A 116 -21.06 -22.10 -21.31
CA LYS A 116 -21.43 -22.98 -22.42
C LYS A 116 -22.95 -23.08 -22.52
N CYS A 117 -23.46 -22.81 -23.72
CA CYS A 117 -24.88 -22.87 -24.06
C CYS A 117 -25.19 -24.15 -24.81
N ASN A 118 -26.46 -24.56 -24.80
CA ASN A 118 -26.94 -25.77 -25.48
C ASN A 118 -26.15 -27.02 -25.06
N LEU A 119 -26.18 -27.28 -23.75
CA LEU A 119 -25.40 -28.35 -23.14
C LEU A 119 -26.10 -29.71 -23.33
N ASP A 120 -25.40 -30.68 -23.91
CA ASP A 120 -25.90 -32.06 -24.01
C ASP A 120 -25.87 -32.75 -22.64
N THR A 121 -26.94 -32.57 -21.87
CA THR A 121 -27.11 -33.15 -20.53
C THR A 121 -27.20 -34.68 -20.54
N SER A 122 -27.41 -35.30 -21.70
CA SER A 122 -27.34 -36.76 -21.89
C SER A 122 -25.92 -37.31 -21.69
N ASN A 123 -24.89 -36.50 -21.94
CA ASN A 123 -23.51 -36.90 -21.73
C ASN A 123 -23.08 -36.61 -20.29
N SER A 124 -22.90 -37.67 -19.50
CA SER A 124 -22.53 -37.57 -18.08
C SER A 124 -21.25 -36.80 -17.83
N THR A 125 -20.30 -36.78 -18.79
CA THR A 125 -19.05 -36.00 -18.66
C THR A 125 -19.30 -34.50 -18.76
N VAL A 126 -20.17 -34.10 -19.68
CA VAL A 126 -20.52 -32.69 -19.92
C VAL A 126 -21.42 -32.18 -18.81
N ALA A 127 -22.39 -32.98 -18.38
CA ALA A 127 -23.26 -32.67 -17.23
C ALA A 127 -22.44 -32.52 -15.94
N LYS A 128 -21.44 -33.39 -15.72
CA LYS A 128 -20.53 -33.30 -14.56
C LYS A 128 -19.63 -32.06 -14.61
N ALA A 129 -19.17 -31.64 -15.79
CA ALA A 129 -18.36 -30.44 -15.96
C ALA A 129 -19.15 -29.13 -15.75
N ALA A 130 -20.48 -29.17 -15.86
CA ALA A 130 -21.38 -28.06 -15.53
C ALA A 130 -22.03 -28.16 -14.14
N SER A 131 -21.68 -29.19 -13.35
CA SER A 131 -22.26 -29.44 -12.03
C SER A 131 -21.20 -29.32 -10.95
N PHE A 132 -21.42 -28.43 -9.99
CA PHE A 132 -20.49 -28.09 -8.93
C PHE A 132 -21.01 -28.57 -7.58
N VAL A 133 -20.09 -28.99 -6.71
CA VAL A 133 -20.42 -29.30 -5.31
C VAL A 133 -20.22 -28.04 -4.50
N MET A 134 -21.26 -27.61 -3.78
CA MET A 134 -21.14 -26.51 -2.85
C MET A 134 -20.79 -27.08 -1.47
N HIS A 135 -19.68 -26.61 -0.91
CA HIS A 135 -19.30 -26.91 0.47
C HIS A 135 -19.54 -25.66 1.33
N GLU A 136 -19.86 -25.86 2.61
CA GLU A 136 -19.91 -24.75 3.55
C GLU A 136 -18.50 -24.12 3.66
N GLY A 137 -18.40 -22.84 3.29
CA GLY A 137 -17.18 -22.08 3.40
C GLY A 137 -16.85 -21.71 4.86
N MET A 138 -15.65 -21.18 5.08
CA MET A 138 -15.23 -20.71 6.40
C MET A 138 -16.10 -19.54 6.86
N ASN A 139 -16.99 -19.78 7.81
CA ASN A 139 -17.81 -18.75 8.41
C ASN A 139 -17.02 -18.11 9.56
N LEU A 140 -16.46 -16.91 9.34
CA LEU A 140 -15.60 -16.21 10.31
C LEU A 140 -16.33 -15.72 11.58
N ARG A 141 -17.58 -16.16 11.80
CA ARG A 141 -18.39 -15.82 12.99
C ARG A 141 -18.94 -17.01 13.78
N THR A 142 -18.55 -18.24 13.46
CA THR A 142 -19.13 -19.41 14.14
C THR A 142 -18.07 -20.41 14.56
N ILE A 143 -17.26 -20.04 15.56
CA ILE A 143 -16.71 -21.05 16.48
C ILE A 143 -17.80 -21.31 17.51
N SER A 144 -18.79 -22.11 17.15
CA SER A 144 -19.67 -22.75 18.12
C SER A 144 -19.67 -24.24 17.83
N THR A 145 -19.11 -24.94 18.81
CA THR A 145 -19.09 -26.39 18.96
C THR A 145 -20.50 -26.95 18.91
N GLU A 146 -20.88 -27.64 17.85
CA GLU A 146 -21.92 -28.69 17.94
C GLU A 146 -21.56 -29.85 16.98
N PHE A 147 -21.29 -31.01 17.59
CA PHE A 147 -21.16 -32.29 16.91
C PHE A 147 -22.57 -32.89 16.75
N PRO A 148 -22.98 -33.36 15.55
CA PRO A 148 -24.21 -34.14 15.45
C PRO A 148 -23.93 -35.57 15.94
N SER A 149 -24.70 -35.93 16.95
CA SER A 149 -25.00 -37.30 17.37
C SER A 149 -25.52 -38.12 16.19
N LEU A 150 -24.84 -39.22 15.86
CA LEU A 150 -25.41 -40.32 15.07
C LEU A 150 -25.50 -41.56 15.95
N THR A 151 -26.74 -41.85 16.34
CA THR A 151 -27.14 -43.11 16.94
C THR A 151 -27.25 -44.17 15.86
N GLY A 152 -26.63 -45.34 16.12
CA GLY A 152 -27.07 -46.62 15.55
C GLY A 152 -26.07 -47.29 14.60
N LEU A 153 -25.31 -48.25 15.13
CA LEU A 153 -25.51 -49.68 14.86
C LEU A 153 -24.67 -50.50 15.85
N ARG A 154 -25.34 -51.45 16.49
CA ARG A 154 -24.77 -52.40 17.45
C ARG A 154 -23.98 -53.46 16.68
N PHE A 155 -22.77 -53.78 17.13
CA PHE A 155 -22.23 -55.14 17.02
C PHE A 155 -21.47 -55.51 18.29
N PHE A 156 -21.77 -56.71 18.76
CA PHE A 156 -21.26 -57.33 19.98
C PHE A 156 -19.79 -57.72 19.81
N SER A 157 -18.95 -57.39 20.79
CA SER A 157 -17.79 -58.24 21.11
C SER A 157 -17.36 -58.05 22.56
N THR A 158 -17.43 -59.15 23.29
CA THR A 158 -16.90 -59.37 24.63
C THR A 158 -15.38 -59.21 24.66
N ALA A 159 -14.82 -58.48 25.64
CA ALA A 159 -13.67 -58.96 26.44
C ALA A 159 -13.16 -57.93 27.47
N ARG A 160 -13.05 -58.44 28.70
CA ARG A 160 -12.10 -58.12 29.79
C ARG A 160 -11.91 -56.67 30.21
N ARG A 161 -12.54 -56.36 31.36
CA ARG A 161 -12.18 -55.28 32.27
C ARG A 161 -10.76 -55.47 32.79
N HIS A 162 -9.85 -54.60 32.38
CA HIS A 162 -8.75 -54.16 33.25
C HIS A 162 -9.14 -52.79 33.82
N PRO A 163 -9.00 -52.54 35.13
CA PRO A 163 -9.17 -51.20 35.65
C PRO A 163 -7.93 -50.38 35.24
N ALA A 164 -8.04 -49.67 34.13
CA ALA A 164 -7.08 -48.62 33.80
C ALA A 164 -7.32 -47.45 34.76
N ARG A 165 -6.32 -47.19 35.61
CA ARG A 165 -6.17 -45.98 36.42
C ARG A 165 -6.67 -44.76 35.64
N SER A 166 -7.72 -44.10 36.13
CA SER A 166 -8.23 -42.88 35.50
C SER A 166 -7.13 -41.82 35.55
N LYS A 167 -6.60 -41.43 34.38
CA LYS A 167 -5.90 -40.15 34.26
C LYS A 167 -6.98 -39.09 34.44
N THR A 168 -7.06 -38.49 35.62
CA THR A 168 -7.77 -37.24 35.83
C THR A 168 -7.22 -36.26 34.81
N VAL A 169 -8.01 -35.97 33.77
CA VAL A 169 -7.61 -34.97 32.78
C VAL A 169 -7.69 -33.64 33.51
N ASP A 170 -6.55 -33.00 33.75
CA ASP A 170 -6.50 -31.67 34.34
C ASP A 170 -7.14 -30.66 33.37
N ILE A 171 -8.45 -30.44 33.53
CA ILE A 171 -9.23 -29.46 32.75
C ILE A 171 -8.61 -28.06 32.90
N GLY A 172 -7.99 -27.77 34.05
CA GLY A 172 -7.26 -26.52 34.31
C GLY A 172 -6.01 -26.35 33.44
N ALA A 173 -5.30 -27.43 33.07
CA ALA A 173 -4.11 -27.33 32.22
C ALA A 173 -4.48 -26.99 30.76
N ARG A 174 -5.58 -27.55 30.25
CA ARG A 174 -6.10 -27.23 28.90
C ARG A 174 -6.69 -25.83 28.80
N ALA A 175 -7.36 -25.34 29.85
CA ALA A 175 -7.90 -23.98 29.89
C ALA A 175 -6.79 -22.90 29.89
N ARG A 176 -5.68 -23.13 30.63
CA ARG A 176 -4.52 -22.23 30.64
C ARG A 176 -3.81 -22.18 29.27
N GLN A 177 -3.75 -23.29 28.53
CA GLN A 177 -3.15 -23.32 27.18
C GLN A 177 -3.93 -22.49 26.14
N LEU A 178 -5.25 -22.33 26.27
CA LEU A 178 -6.05 -21.50 25.38
C LEU A 178 -5.90 -20.00 25.70
N GLN A 179 -5.71 -19.66 26.98
CA GLN A 179 -5.47 -18.28 27.43
C GLN A 179 -4.10 -17.77 27.00
N THR A 180 -3.05 -18.58 27.11
CA THR A 180 -1.70 -18.19 26.67
C THR A 180 -1.60 -18.02 25.17
N ARG A 181 -2.26 -18.86 24.37
CA ARG A 181 -2.30 -18.71 22.90
C ARG A 181 -2.96 -17.40 22.46
N ARG A 182 -4.06 -16.99 23.11
CA ARG A 182 -4.72 -15.70 22.84
C ARG A 182 -3.86 -14.51 23.26
N LEU A 183 -3.13 -14.64 24.37
CA LEU A 183 -2.20 -13.59 24.80
C LEU A 183 -1.04 -13.41 23.81
N TRP A 184 -0.46 -14.50 23.31
CA TRP A 184 0.59 -14.45 22.31
C TRP A 184 0.13 -13.86 20.98
N THR A 185 -1.11 -14.14 20.54
CA THR A 185 -1.66 -13.49 19.33
C THR A 185 -1.80 -11.99 19.53
N TYR A 186 -2.30 -11.54 20.69
CA TYR A 186 -2.41 -10.10 20.95
C TYR A 186 -1.04 -9.42 21.06
N ALA A 187 -0.08 -10.04 21.75
CA ALA A 187 1.28 -9.53 21.85
C ALA A 187 1.94 -9.37 20.48
N LEU A 188 1.79 -10.37 19.59
CA LEU A 188 2.33 -10.30 18.23
C LEU A 188 1.66 -9.20 17.40
N THR A 189 0.33 -9.07 17.47
CA THR A 189 -0.38 -7.99 16.76
C THR A 189 0.03 -6.61 17.26
N PHE A 190 0.15 -6.43 18.58
CA PHE A 190 0.56 -5.16 19.17
C PHE A 190 2.01 -4.82 18.79
N SER A 191 2.90 -5.81 18.78
CA SER A 191 4.29 -5.63 18.34
C SER A 191 4.38 -5.22 16.87
N CYS A 192 3.59 -5.83 15.98
CA CYS A 192 3.55 -5.45 14.57
C CYS A 192 3.04 -4.01 14.38
N ILE A 193 1.98 -3.61 15.10
CA ILE A 193 1.44 -2.25 15.02
C ILE A 193 2.45 -1.24 15.56
N ALA A 194 3.08 -1.52 16.71
CA ALA A 194 4.11 -0.65 17.27
C ALA A 194 5.31 -0.51 16.30
N GLY A 195 5.75 -1.61 15.70
CA GLY A 195 6.82 -1.59 14.68
C GLY A 195 6.44 -0.73 13.46
N PHE A 196 5.21 -0.86 12.97
CA PHE A 196 4.74 -0.05 11.84
C PHE A 196 4.73 1.45 12.18
N ILE A 197 4.24 1.83 13.35
CA ILE A 197 4.21 3.23 13.79
C ILE A 197 5.64 3.80 13.86
N VAL A 198 6.60 3.05 14.42
CA VAL A 198 8.00 3.48 14.47
C VAL A 198 8.58 3.69 13.07
N ILE A 199 8.31 2.77 12.14
CA ILE A 199 8.80 2.88 10.76
C ILE A 199 8.21 4.12 10.06
N VAL A 200 6.90 4.35 10.20
CA VAL A 200 6.22 5.51 9.61
C VAL A 200 6.73 6.82 10.18
N LEU A 201 6.91 6.90 11.51
CA LEU A 201 7.44 8.10 12.15
C LEU A 201 8.88 8.39 11.71
N ASN A 202 9.71 7.35 11.56
CA ASN A 202 11.08 7.51 11.09
C ASN A 202 11.11 7.99 9.62
N ASN A 203 10.24 7.44 8.76
CA ASN A 203 10.19 7.84 7.35
C ASN A 203 9.62 9.25 7.14
N PHE A 204 8.67 9.68 7.99
CA PHE A 204 8.08 11.02 7.88
C PHE A 204 9.09 12.14 8.20
N GLN A 205 10.03 11.89 9.12
CA GLN A 205 11.08 12.86 9.44
C GLN A 205 11.97 13.20 8.23
N ASP A 206 12.16 12.25 7.31
CA ASP A 206 12.99 12.42 6.11
C ASP A 206 12.33 13.28 5.01
N GLN A 207 11.03 13.56 5.08
CA GLN A 207 10.28 14.30 4.05
C GLN A 207 9.96 15.75 4.41
N LEU A 208 10.32 16.22 5.61
CA LEU A 208 10.07 17.59 6.02
C LEU A 208 11.16 18.51 5.45
N VAL A 209 10.85 19.17 4.32
CA VAL A 209 11.72 20.21 3.76
C VAL A 209 11.55 21.49 4.59
N PHE A 210 12.36 21.62 5.65
CA PHE A 210 12.37 22.80 6.51
C PHE A 210 12.96 24.01 5.78
N TYR A 211 12.39 25.18 6.05
CA TYR A 211 12.98 26.45 5.67
C TYR A 211 14.05 26.83 6.69
N VAL A 212 15.24 27.16 6.22
CA VAL A 212 16.40 27.47 7.07
C VAL A 212 17.12 28.69 6.52
N ILE A 213 17.68 29.50 7.42
CA ILE A 213 18.60 30.58 7.05
C ILE A 213 20.04 30.06 6.91
N PRO A 214 20.92 30.78 6.17
CA PRO A 214 22.35 30.49 6.09
C PRO A 214 23.04 30.12 7.40
N THR A 215 22.86 30.89 8.48
CA THR A 215 23.49 30.58 9.78
C THR A 215 23.05 29.22 10.32
N ASP A 216 21.73 28.97 10.37
CA ASP A 216 21.17 27.70 10.83
C ASP A 216 21.59 26.51 9.95
N ALA A 217 21.70 26.72 8.64
CA ALA A 217 22.10 25.68 7.70
C ALA A 217 23.52 25.16 7.99
N MET A 218 24.44 26.05 8.37
CA MET A 218 25.81 25.67 8.75
C MET A 218 25.84 24.90 10.08
N GLU A 219 25.05 25.30 11.07
CA GLU A 219 24.95 24.57 12.34
C GLU A 219 24.35 23.18 12.15
N LYS A 220 23.24 23.08 11.39
CA LYS A 220 22.58 21.81 11.11
C LYS A 220 23.48 20.85 10.32
N TYR A 221 24.30 21.38 9.41
CA TYR A 221 25.28 20.58 8.68
C TYR A 221 26.36 20.00 9.61
N LYS A 222 26.88 20.80 10.56
CA LYS A 222 27.85 20.32 11.57
C LYS A 222 27.27 19.21 12.45
N ALA A 223 25.98 19.30 12.78
CA ALA A 223 25.30 18.28 13.57
C ALA A 223 25.05 16.98 12.78
N ASN A 224 24.64 17.07 11.50
CA ASN A 224 24.27 15.91 10.69
C ASN A 224 24.63 16.11 9.20
N PRO A 225 25.80 15.64 8.73
CA PRO A 225 26.26 15.87 7.35
C PRO A 225 25.64 14.94 6.29
N GLN A 226 24.84 13.93 6.68
CA GLN A 226 24.66 12.75 5.82
C GLN A 226 23.46 12.71 4.86
N LYS A 227 22.45 13.60 4.89
CA LYS A 227 21.39 13.73 3.84
C LYS A 227 20.21 14.57 4.34
N ASN A 228 20.36 15.88 4.43
CA ASN A 228 19.19 16.73 4.64
C ASN A 228 19.07 17.69 3.46
N LYS A 229 18.02 17.47 2.67
CA LYS A 229 17.57 18.43 1.66
C LYS A 229 16.86 19.55 2.39
N PHE A 230 17.29 20.80 2.19
CA PHE A 230 16.69 21.95 2.85
C PHE A 230 16.24 23.00 1.86
N ARG A 231 15.30 23.85 2.28
CA ARG A 231 14.98 25.11 1.60
C ARG A 231 15.72 26.24 2.31
N LEU A 232 16.81 26.67 1.70
CA LEU A 232 17.62 27.78 2.16
C LEU A 232 16.96 29.10 1.76
N GLY A 233 16.51 29.90 2.74
CA GLY A 233 15.93 31.22 2.51
C GLY A 233 16.89 32.32 2.96
N GLY A 234 17.06 33.35 2.14
CA GLY A 234 17.90 34.50 2.49
C GLY A 234 17.89 35.58 1.41
N LEU A 235 18.76 36.57 1.56
CA LEU A 235 18.93 37.66 0.61
C LEU A 235 20.07 37.34 -0.36
N VAL A 236 19.88 37.63 -1.64
CA VAL A 236 20.96 37.52 -2.63
C VAL A 236 21.90 38.71 -2.47
N LEU A 237 23.20 38.45 -2.29
CA LEU A 237 24.19 39.50 -2.15
C LEU A 237 24.39 40.25 -3.49
N GLU A 238 24.49 41.57 -3.43
CA GLU A 238 24.74 42.43 -4.60
C GLU A 238 26.11 42.17 -5.23
N GLY A 239 26.16 42.12 -6.56
CA GLY A 239 27.35 41.81 -7.35
C GLY A 239 27.89 40.39 -7.18
N SER A 240 27.12 39.48 -6.57
CA SER A 240 27.55 38.10 -6.30
C SER A 240 27.17 37.10 -7.39
N VAL A 241 26.28 37.49 -8.33
CA VAL A 241 25.74 36.58 -9.33
C VAL A 241 26.72 36.48 -10.50
N VAL A 242 27.31 35.30 -10.67
CA VAL A 242 28.32 35.03 -11.69
C VAL A 242 27.93 33.77 -12.47
N GLN A 243 27.98 33.88 -13.80
CA GLN A 243 27.94 32.73 -14.69
C GLN A 243 29.35 32.48 -15.25
N PRO A 244 30.06 31.42 -14.83
CA PRO A 244 31.37 31.11 -15.36
C PRO A 244 31.30 30.72 -16.84
N ALA A 245 32.21 31.22 -17.68
CA ALA A 245 32.28 30.79 -19.08
C ALA A 245 32.69 29.31 -19.25
N SER A 246 33.25 28.70 -18.20
CA SER A 246 33.75 27.32 -18.21
C SER A 246 32.71 26.28 -17.81
N SER A 247 31.59 26.67 -17.20
CA SER A 247 30.54 25.74 -16.74
C SER A 247 29.14 26.35 -16.91
N PRO A 248 28.11 25.54 -17.20
CA PRO A 248 26.74 26.01 -17.28
C PRO A 248 26.10 26.27 -15.91
N GLU A 249 26.89 26.27 -14.83
CA GLU A 249 26.42 26.46 -13.45
C GLU A 249 26.39 27.94 -13.10
N MET A 250 25.30 28.40 -12.50
CA MET A 250 25.19 29.73 -11.92
C MET A 250 25.73 29.72 -10.49
N GLU A 251 26.59 30.67 -10.16
CA GLU A 251 27.13 30.86 -8.82
C GLU A 251 26.58 32.18 -8.26
N PHE A 252 26.06 32.15 -7.03
CA PHE A 252 25.62 33.36 -6.33
C PHE A 252 25.70 33.17 -4.81
N VAL A 253 25.72 34.25 -4.05
CA VAL A 253 25.82 34.19 -2.58
C VAL A 253 24.49 34.56 -1.95
N ILE A 254 24.04 33.73 -1.00
CA ILE A 254 22.88 34.02 -0.15
C ILE A 254 23.39 34.38 1.25
N THR A 255 22.85 35.46 1.81
CA THR A 255 23.18 35.98 3.14
C THR A 255 21.93 36.15 4.01
N ASP A 256 22.09 35.97 5.31
CA ASP A 256 21.12 36.37 6.34
C ASP A 256 21.60 37.59 7.14
N LEU A 257 22.50 38.39 6.55
CA LEU A 257 23.22 39.53 7.12
C LEU A 257 24.37 39.16 8.08
N ILE A 258 24.38 37.94 8.62
CA ILE A 258 25.45 37.46 9.52
C ILE A 258 26.41 36.55 8.75
N THR A 259 25.86 35.50 8.15
CA THR A 259 26.58 34.41 7.48
C THR A 259 26.25 34.39 5.99
N ASP A 260 27.29 34.18 5.18
CA ASP A 260 27.18 34.12 3.72
C ASP A 260 27.47 32.69 3.25
N ILE A 261 26.61 32.14 2.40
CA ILE A 261 26.78 30.81 1.79
C ILE A 261 26.85 30.93 0.27
N LEU A 262 27.86 30.28 -0.32
CA LEU A 262 27.95 30.12 -1.77
C LEU A 262 26.94 29.08 -2.26
N VAL A 263 26.12 29.47 -3.24
CA VAL A 263 25.14 28.61 -3.90
C VAL A 263 25.58 28.33 -5.32
N ARG A 264 25.57 27.05 -5.70
CA ARG A 264 25.79 26.58 -7.08
C ARG A 264 24.50 25.98 -7.62
N TYR A 265 24.00 26.52 -8.72
CA TYR A 265 22.77 26.09 -9.36
C TYR A 265 23.01 25.67 -10.80
N GLN A 266 22.58 24.46 -11.16
CA GLN A 266 22.63 23.99 -12.53
C GLN A 266 21.31 24.33 -13.24
N GLY A 267 21.32 25.39 -14.06
CA GLY A 267 20.14 25.83 -14.81
C GLY A 267 20.12 27.34 -15.03
N SER A 268 19.03 27.82 -15.65
CA SER A 268 18.77 29.25 -15.83
C SER A 268 18.04 29.80 -14.62
N LEU A 269 18.49 30.94 -14.09
CA LEU A 269 17.80 31.62 -13.00
C LEU A 269 16.43 32.14 -13.48
N PRO A 270 15.37 32.11 -12.65
CA PRO A 270 14.07 32.67 -13.00
C PRO A 270 14.15 34.17 -13.30
N ASP A 271 13.28 34.68 -14.17
CA ASP A 271 13.25 36.11 -14.57
C ASP A 271 13.05 37.09 -13.39
N LEU A 272 12.42 36.62 -12.30
CA LEU A 272 12.18 37.40 -11.08
C LEU A 272 13.38 37.39 -10.12
N PHE A 273 14.44 36.65 -10.43
CA PHE A 273 15.64 36.61 -9.62
C PHE A 273 16.42 37.92 -9.77
N ARG A 274 16.69 38.59 -8.65
CA ARG A 274 17.45 39.83 -8.60
C ARG A 274 18.34 39.87 -7.37
N GLU A 275 19.46 40.54 -7.52
CA GLU A 275 20.34 40.88 -6.40
C GLU A 275 19.61 41.79 -5.40
N GLY A 276 19.98 41.69 -4.12
CA GLY A 276 19.36 42.43 -3.01
C GLY A 276 17.96 41.94 -2.61
N HIS A 277 17.38 40.99 -3.33
CA HIS A 277 16.04 40.46 -3.05
C HIS A 277 16.08 39.13 -2.29
N SER A 278 14.98 38.82 -1.61
CA SER A 278 14.80 37.53 -0.93
C SER A 278 14.59 36.41 -1.94
N VAL A 279 15.32 35.31 -1.76
CA VAL A 279 15.22 34.10 -2.56
C VAL A 279 15.10 32.88 -1.65
N VAL A 280 14.40 31.85 -2.13
CA VAL A 280 14.40 30.53 -1.52
C VAL A 280 15.03 29.55 -2.49
N VAL A 281 15.97 28.76 -2.02
CA VAL A 281 16.69 27.78 -2.83
C VAL A 281 16.58 26.41 -2.20
N GLU A 282 16.22 25.42 -2.99
CA GLU A 282 16.09 24.03 -2.55
C GLU A 282 17.31 23.23 -3.00
N GLY A 283 17.93 22.49 -2.06
CA GLY A 283 19.17 21.78 -2.36
C GLY A 283 19.84 21.10 -1.17
N PHE A 284 21.14 20.82 -1.32
CA PHE A 284 21.96 20.09 -0.36
C PHE A 284 23.23 20.86 -0.01
N VAL A 285 23.62 20.85 1.26
CA VAL A 285 24.93 21.34 1.69
C VAL A 285 25.99 20.28 1.33
N LYS A 286 27.05 20.69 0.63
CA LYS A 286 28.18 19.83 0.28
C LYS A 286 29.49 20.46 0.80
N PRO A 287 30.45 19.63 1.25
CA PRO A 287 31.76 20.14 1.64
C PRO A 287 32.53 20.64 0.41
N PHE A 288 33.35 21.67 0.58
CA PHE A 288 34.29 22.08 -0.46
C PHE A 288 35.35 21.01 -0.68
N THR A 289 35.38 20.43 -1.88
CA THR A 289 36.51 19.61 -2.34
C THR A 289 37.67 20.55 -2.71
N GLU A 290 38.92 20.13 -2.50
CA GLU A 290 40.13 20.95 -2.73
C GLU A 290 40.22 21.53 -4.16
N GLU A 291 39.63 20.85 -5.15
CA GLU A 291 39.50 21.32 -6.53
C GLU A 291 38.62 22.58 -6.64
N ILE A 292 37.51 22.61 -5.90
CA ILE A 292 36.55 23.72 -5.88
C ILE A 292 37.13 24.93 -5.16
N LYS A 293 37.90 24.73 -4.07
CA LYS A 293 38.58 25.83 -3.36
C LYS A 293 39.50 26.62 -4.29
N LYS A 294 40.17 25.94 -5.22
CA LYS A 294 41.07 26.55 -6.21
C LYS A 294 40.33 27.38 -7.27
N GLU A 295 39.13 26.97 -7.66
CA GLU A 295 38.28 27.70 -8.62
C GLU A 295 37.57 28.92 -7.99
N VAL A 296 37.10 28.76 -6.75
CA VAL A 296 36.36 29.81 -6.02
C VAL A 296 37.29 30.96 -5.59
N GLY A 297 38.56 30.67 -5.32
CA GLY A 297 39.56 31.68 -4.92
C GLY A 297 39.80 32.80 -5.93
N ALA A 298 39.45 32.61 -7.21
CA ALA A 298 39.67 33.59 -8.28
C ALA A 298 38.47 34.51 -8.57
N ARG A 299 37.26 34.19 -8.06
CA ARG A 299 36.01 34.89 -8.43
C ARG A 299 35.49 35.75 -7.29
N SER A 300 34.77 36.83 -7.61
CA SER A 300 34.19 37.81 -6.68
C SER A 300 33.14 37.17 -5.76
N VAL A 301 33.62 36.50 -4.72
CA VAL A 301 32.82 35.90 -3.65
C VAL A 301 33.10 36.70 -2.38
N SER A 302 32.07 37.02 -1.60
CA SER A 302 32.25 37.76 -0.34
C SER A 302 33.29 37.06 0.55
N GLY A 303 34.10 37.83 1.26
CA GLY A 303 35.14 37.27 2.15
C GLY A 303 34.58 36.29 3.19
N LYS A 304 33.32 36.47 3.59
CA LYS A 304 32.60 35.60 4.53
C LYS A 304 32.13 34.27 3.89
N ALA A 305 31.72 34.28 2.61
CA ALA A 305 31.39 33.03 1.93
C ALA A 305 32.63 32.17 1.61
N ARG A 306 33.82 32.80 1.53
CA ARG A 306 35.11 32.09 1.35
C ARG A 306 35.62 31.40 2.62
N SER A 307 35.21 31.84 3.80
CA SER A 307 35.61 31.19 5.06
C SER A 307 34.77 29.95 5.39
N GLY A 308 33.67 29.72 4.67
CA GLY A 308 32.84 28.54 4.82
C GLY A 308 33.55 27.28 4.33
N GLU A 309 33.43 26.18 5.07
CA GLU A 309 33.95 24.85 4.67
C GLU A 309 33.01 24.10 3.69
N CYS A 310 31.84 24.69 3.40
CA CYS A 310 30.78 24.06 2.62
C CYS A 310 30.14 25.04 1.62
N TYR A 311 29.61 24.50 0.52
CA TYR A 311 28.75 25.21 -0.42
C TYR A 311 27.38 24.56 -0.50
N PHE A 312 26.39 25.30 -0.99
CA PHE A 312 25.05 24.80 -1.22
C PHE A 312 24.85 24.41 -2.68
N SER A 313 24.64 23.13 -2.94
CA SER A 313 24.30 22.60 -4.27
C SER A 313 22.80 22.67 -4.46
N ALA A 314 22.35 23.69 -5.19
CA ALA A 314 20.96 23.97 -5.47
C ALA A 314 20.41 23.10 -6.60
N THR A 315 19.20 22.58 -6.40
CA THR A 315 18.42 21.86 -7.42
C THR A 315 17.29 22.72 -7.98
N GLU A 316 16.77 23.66 -7.20
CA GLU A 316 15.69 24.57 -7.63
C GLU A 316 15.87 25.94 -6.97
N VAL A 317 15.64 27.00 -7.75
CA VAL A 317 15.68 28.40 -7.28
C VAL A 317 14.28 28.99 -7.41
N LEU A 318 13.73 29.43 -6.28
CA LEU A 318 12.43 30.07 -6.19
C LEU A 318 12.63 31.56 -5.92
N ALA A 319 12.51 32.37 -6.96
CA ALA A 319 12.53 33.83 -6.86
C ALA A 319 11.10 34.37 -7.07
N LYS A 320 10.53 35.01 -6.05
CA LYS A 320 9.24 35.70 -6.14
C LYS A 320 9.29 37.01 -5.36
N HIS A 321 8.71 38.06 -5.93
CA HIS A 321 8.65 39.40 -5.35
C HIS A 321 7.56 39.59 -4.28
N ASP A 322 6.71 38.59 -4.05
CA ASP A 322 5.62 38.73 -3.08
C ASP A 322 6.12 38.35 -1.67
N GLU A 323 6.14 39.32 -0.76
CA GLU A 323 6.38 39.15 0.70
C GLU A 323 5.53 38.02 1.32
N LYS A 324 4.44 37.62 0.65
CA LYS A 324 3.55 36.51 1.00
C LYS A 324 4.23 35.12 0.95
N TYR A 325 5.35 34.95 0.23
CA TYR A 325 5.98 33.64 0.05
C TYR A 325 7.29 33.44 0.84
N MET A 326 7.90 34.49 1.41
CA MET A 326 8.99 34.28 2.35
C MET A 326 8.42 33.62 3.61
N PRO A 327 8.90 32.42 4.00
CA PRO A 327 8.42 31.77 5.21
C PRO A 327 8.61 32.70 6.40
N LYS A 328 7.58 32.80 7.26
CA LYS A 328 7.61 33.67 8.44
C LYS A 328 8.84 33.42 9.32
N GLU A 329 9.31 32.16 9.37
CA GLU A 329 10.50 31.75 10.11
C GLU A 329 11.78 32.41 9.58
N VAL A 330 11.95 32.44 8.25
CA VAL A 330 13.10 33.05 7.56
C VAL A 330 13.04 34.57 7.69
N ALA A 331 11.88 35.18 7.44
CA ALA A 331 11.70 36.63 7.56
C ALA A 331 12.02 37.12 8.98
N ALA A 332 11.46 36.46 10.00
CA ALA A 332 11.71 36.79 11.40
C ALA A 332 13.17 36.59 11.81
N ALA A 333 13.88 35.63 11.20
CA ALA A 333 15.30 35.41 11.48
C ALA A 333 16.18 36.51 10.88
N ILE A 334 15.91 36.93 9.63
CA ILE A 334 16.62 38.05 8.99
C ILE A 334 16.37 39.36 9.76
N GLU A 335 15.13 39.61 10.20
CA GLU A 335 14.80 40.80 10.99
C GLU A 335 15.52 40.81 12.34
N ARG A 336 15.58 39.67 13.03
CA ARG A 336 16.38 39.50 14.26
C ARG A 336 17.86 39.78 14.01
N ASN A 337 18.43 39.24 12.93
CA ASN A 337 19.83 39.47 12.57
C ASN A 337 20.11 40.94 12.28
N LYS A 338 19.20 41.62 11.58
CA LYS A 338 19.29 43.07 11.33
C LYS A 338 19.32 43.87 12.64
N GLN A 339 18.42 43.57 13.57
CA GLN A 339 18.38 44.22 14.89
C GLN A 339 19.68 43.99 15.69
N LEU A 340 20.27 42.80 15.61
CA LEU A 340 21.54 42.50 16.27
C LEU A 340 22.71 43.32 15.71
N ILE A 341 22.74 43.55 14.39
CA ILE A 341 23.77 44.38 13.75
C ILE A 341 23.58 45.85 14.14
N GLU A 342 22.35 46.36 14.07
CA GLU A 342 22.02 47.74 14.47
C GLU A 342 22.34 48.01 15.96
N ALA A 343 22.13 47.01 16.83
CA ALA A 343 22.49 47.10 18.24
C ALA A 343 24.01 47.03 18.49
N GLY A 344 24.76 46.35 17.63
CA GLY A 344 26.22 46.20 17.74
C GLY A 344 27.02 47.34 17.11
N GLU A 345 26.46 48.06 16.13
CA GLU A 345 27.07 49.26 15.54
C GLU A 345 26.84 50.53 16.39
N GLY A 346 25.94 50.46 17.37
CA GLY A 346 25.60 51.55 18.30
C GLY A 346 26.35 51.53 19.64
N SER A 347 27.35 50.66 19.84
CA SER A 347 28.10 50.49 21.10
C SER A 347 29.57 50.88 20.99
#